data_AF-A0A9C9Y3Z1-F1
#
_entry.id   AF-A0A9C9Y3Z1-F1
#
_cell.length_a   1.000
_cell.length_b   1.000
_cell.length_c   1.000
_cell.angle_alpha   90.00
_cell.angle_beta   90.00
_cell.angle_gamma   90.00
#
_symmetry.space_group_name_H-M   'P 1'
#
loop_
_entity.id
_entity.type
_entity.pdbx_description
1 polymer ?
#
loop_
_entity_poly.entity_id
_entity_poly.type
_entity_poly.pdbx_seq_one_letter_code
_entity_poly.pdbx_strand_id
1 'polypeptide(L)'
;TNVPMLYYSYHIMVGLGTVFIAVMLLAFYYLYRNNLFDKNGLLWVIMLLAPFAYIANLLGWYVAELGRQPYLVYGLLKTAEGISPTVSSGNTLFTLLGFMGLYFLLGVLFLILVGKIIAKGPENLK
;
A
#
# COMPACT_ATOMS: atom_id res chain seq x y z
N THR A 1 3.22 23.42 3.04
CA THR A 1 3.50 21.99 2.80
C THR A 1 3.81 21.31 4.11
N ASN A 2 3.22 20.15 4.38
CA ASN A 2 3.52 19.38 5.60
C ASN A 2 4.85 18.62 5.40
N VAL A 3 5.96 19.34 5.51
CA VAL A 3 7.33 18.84 5.29
C VAL A 3 7.66 17.63 6.20
N PRO A 4 7.28 17.62 7.50
CA PRO A 4 7.53 16.44 8.34
C PRO A 4 6.87 15.17 7.82
N MET A 5 5.62 15.24 7.37
CA MET A 5 4.89 14.07 6.89
C MET A 5 5.54 13.48 5.63
N LEU A 6 5.97 14.34 4.70
CA LEU A 6 6.68 13.91 3.50
C LEU A 6 8.03 13.25 3.84
N TYR A 7 8.79 13.83 4.77
CA TYR A 7 10.07 13.28 5.22
C TYR A 7 9.89 11.86 5.80
N TYR A 8 8.96 11.67 6.74
CA TYR A 8 8.76 10.35 7.35
C TYR A 8 8.23 9.32 6.36
N SER A 9 7.26 9.69 5.51
CA SER A 9 6.72 8.78 4.49
C SER A 9 7.82 8.30 3.53
N TYR A 10 8.71 9.20 3.11
CA TYR A 10 9.83 8.83 2.24
C TYR A 10 10.80 7.85 2.90
N HIS A 11 11.22 8.13 4.14
CA HIS A 11 12.19 7.28 4.82
C HIS A 11 11.64 5.89 5.13
N ILE A 12 10.37 5.79 5.54
CA ILE A 12 9.74 4.50 5.80
C ILE A 12 9.57 3.72 4.50
N MET A 13 9.15 4.36 3.40
CA MET A 13 9.05 3.72 2.09
C MET A 13 10.39 3.15 1.62
N VAL A 14 11.45 3.97 1.64
CA VAL A 14 12.79 3.55 1.21
C VAL A 14 13.36 2.48 2.15
N GLY A 15 13.16 2.63 3.46
CA GLY A 15 13.56 1.65 4.47
C GLY A 15 12.92 0.28 4.21
N LEU A 16 11.60 0.23 4.01
CA LEU A 16 10.91 -1.01 3.68
C LEU A 16 11.36 -1.58 2.33
N GLY A 17 11.54 -0.74 1.31
CA GLY A 17 12.04 -1.17 0.00
C GLY A 17 13.42 -1.82 0.05
N THR A 18 14.35 -1.25 0.81
CA THR A 18 15.69 -1.83 1.00
C THR A 18 15.64 -3.17 1.73
N VAL A 19 14.78 -3.30 2.75
CA VAL A 19 14.54 -4.58 3.45
C VAL A 19 13.98 -5.62 2.49
N PHE A 20 12.99 -5.27 1.65
CA PHE A 20 12.42 -6.21 0.68
C PHE A 20 13.48 -6.71 -0.31
N ILE A 21 14.32 -5.82 -0.84
CA ILE A 21 15.40 -6.20 -1.76
C ILE A 21 16.37 -7.16 -1.07
N ALA A 22 16.81 -6.85 0.15
CA ALA A 22 17.74 -7.70 0.88
C ALA A 22 17.17 -9.10 1.15
N VAL A 23 15.91 -9.19 1.61
CA VAL A 23 15.25 -10.46 1.88
C VAL A 23 15.01 -11.26 0.60
N MET A 24 14.59 -10.61 -0.49
CA MET A 24 14.35 -11.30 -1.77
C MET A 24 15.63 -11.80 -2.42
N LEU A 25 16.74 -11.05 -2.32
CA LEU A 25 18.05 -11.52 -2.79
C LEU A 25 18.52 -12.76 -2.01
N LEU A 26 18.33 -12.76 -0.69
CA LEU A 26 18.66 -13.90 0.16
C LEU A 26 17.76 -15.10 -0.14
N ALA A 27 16.45 -14.88 -0.34
CA ALA A 27 15.52 -15.91 -0.77
C ALA A 27 15.89 -16.50 -2.14
N PHE A 28 16.26 -15.66 -3.10
CA PHE A 28 16.71 -16.09 -4.42
C PHE A 28 18.00 -16.92 -4.35
N TYR A 29 18.96 -16.53 -3.50
CA TYR A 29 20.18 -17.30 -3.27
C TYR A 29 19.88 -18.70 -2.71
N TYR A 30 19.00 -18.83 -1.72
CA TYR A 30 18.60 -20.13 -1.17
C TYR A 30 17.75 -20.95 -2.14
N LEU A 31 16.95 -20.29 -2.98
CA LEU A 31 16.21 -20.94 -4.07
C LEU A 31 17.15 -21.56 -5.09
N TYR A 32 18.19 -20.83 -5.52
CA TYR A 32 19.21 -21.33 -6.44
C TYR A 32 19.98 -22.54 -5.86
N ARG A 33 20.14 -22.59 -4.54
CA ARG A 33 20.73 -23.72 -3.81
C ARG A 33 19.76 -24.88 -3.55
N ASN A 34 18.51 -24.80 -4.01
CA ASN A 34 17.43 -25.76 -3.75
C ASN A 34 17.16 -26.03 -2.25
N ASN A 35 17.51 -25.09 -1.37
CA ASN A 35 17.40 -25.22 0.10
C ASN A 35 16.51 -24.10 0.69
N LEU A 36 15.61 -23.54 -0.12
CA LEU A 36 14.70 -22.48 0.34
C LEU A 36 13.63 -23.06 1.28
N PHE A 37 13.06 -24.21 0.90
CA PHE A 37 11.92 -24.81 1.59
C PHE A 37 12.27 -25.37 2.97
N ASP A 38 13.54 -25.67 3.24
CA ASP A 38 13.99 -26.13 4.56
C ASP A 38 14.23 -24.96 5.53
N LYS A 39 14.24 -23.71 5.05
CA LYS A 39 14.52 -22.51 5.84
C LYS A 39 13.23 -21.86 6.34
N ASN A 40 12.57 -22.51 7.29
CA ASN A 40 11.34 -22.03 7.92
C ASN A 40 11.40 -20.57 8.39
N GLY A 41 12.51 -20.14 9.00
CA GLY A 41 12.67 -18.76 9.47
C GLY A 41 12.59 -17.72 8.35
N LEU A 42 13.14 -18.02 7.17
CA LEU A 42 13.10 -17.12 6.02
C LEU A 42 11.69 -17.06 5.40
N LEU A 43 11.02 -18.19 5.30
CA LEU A 43 9.63 -18.25 4.83
C LEU A 43 8.68 -17.46 5.73
N TRP A 44 8.88 -17.54 7.06
CA TRP A 44 8.15 -16.73 8.04
C TRP A 44 8.38 -15.23 7.84
N VAL A 45 9.63 -14.80 7.62
CA VAL A 45 9.95 -13.40 7.34
C VAL A 45 9.24 -12.93 6.06
N ILE A 46 9.30 -13.71 4.98
CA ILE A 46 8.63 -13.37 3.71
C ILE A 46 7.12 -13.22 3.91
N MET A 47 6.49 -14.15 4.64
CA MET A 47 5.06 -14.09 4.94
C MET A 47 4.69 -12.83 5.73
N LEU A 48 5.49 -12.48 6.75
CA LEU A 48 5.27 -11.29 7.56
C LEU A 48 5.50 -9.98 6.81
N LEU A 49 6.31 -9.97 5.74
CA LEU A 49 6.55 -8.79 4.92
C LEU A 49 5.40 -8.45 3.96
N ALA A 50 4.49 -9.38 3.69
CA ALA A 50 3.34 -9.17 2.81
C ALA A 50 2.51 -7.91 3.15
N PRO A 51 2.05 -7.67 4.41
CA PRO A 51 1.34 -6.44 4.76
C PRO A 51 2.21 -5.18 4.61
N PHE A 52 3.52 -5.27 4.86
CA PHE A 52 4.41 -4.10 4.76
C PHE A 52 4.58 -3.63 3.31
N ALA A 53 4.43 -4.51 2.32
CA ALA A 53 4.46 -4.12 0.91
C ALA A 53 3.33 -3.12 0.58
N TYR A 54 2.13 -3.34 1.13
CA TYR A 54 1.01 -2.40 0.98
C TYR A 54 1.31 -1.06 1.65
N ILE A 55 1.93 -1.07 2.84
CA ILE A 55 2.31 0.16 3.55
C ILE A 55 3.34 0.94 2.72
N ALA A 56 4.39 0.29 2.21
CA ALA A 56 5.40 0.93 1.39
C ALA A 56 4.78 1.54 0.11
N ASN A 57 3.83 0.84 -0.53
CA ASN A 57 3.13 1.36 -1.69
C ASN A 57 2.30 2.61 -1.38
N LEU A 58 1.51 2.57 -0.30
CA LEU A 58 0.72 3.73 0.15
C LEU A 58 1.62 4.93 0.45
N LEU A 59 2.73 4.71 1.15
CA LEU A 59 3.68 5.77 1.48
C LEU A 59 4.34 6.38 0.23
N GLY A 60 4.61 5.58 -0.80
CA GLY A 60 5.11 6.10 -2.08
C GLY A 60 4.12 7.03 -2.77
N TRP A 61 2.84 6.67 -2.79
CA TRP A 61 1.78 7.56 -3.29
C TRP A 61 1.66 8.83 -2.45
N TYR A 62 1.76 8.72 -1.12
CA TYR A 62 1.79 9.88 -0.23
C TYR A 62 2.94 10.82 -0.56
N VAL A 63 4.15 10.31 -0.78
CA VAL A 63 5.32 11.13 -1.15
C VAL A 63 5.10 11.82 -2.51
N ALA A 64 4.59 11.09 -3.50
CA ALA A 64 4.33 11.65 -4.83
C ALA A 64 3.28 12.76 -4.81
N GLU A 65 2.16 12.54 -4.11
CA GLU A 65 1.05 13.49 -4.06
C GLU A 65 1.35 14.70 -3.16
N LEU A 66 1.90 14.46 -1.96
CA LEU A 66 2.28 15.55 -1.07
C LEU A 66 3.47 16.36 -1.61
N GLY A 67 4.38 15.72 -2.36
CA GLY A 67 5.52 16.38 -2.99
C GLY A 67 5.11 17.34 -4.10
N ARG A 68 3.97 17.08 -4.77
CA ARG A 68 3.44 17.96 -5.82
C ARG A 68 2.71 19.18 -5.26
N GLN A 69 2.25 19.14 -4.00
CA GLN A 69 1.59 20.28 -3.37
C GLN A 69 2.52 21.52 -3.36
N PRO A 70 2.02 22.72 -3.71
CA PRO A 70 0.61 23.12 -3.79
C PRO A 70 -0.01 23.04 -5.20
N TYR A 71 0.60 22.32 -6.13
CA TYR A 71 0.17 22.25 -7.51
C TYR A 71 -0.64 20.97 -7.80
N LEU A 72 -1.68 21.12 -8.62
CA LEU A 72 -2.29 20.02 -9.36
C LEU A 72 -1.56 19.84 -10.69
N VAL A 73 -1.34 20.93 -11.43
CA VAL A 73 -0.48 20.92 -12.62
C VAL A 73 0.65 21.88 -12.35
N TYR A 74 1.88 21.37 -12.39
CA TYR A 74 3.06 22.13 -12.01
C TYR A 74 3.16 23.42 -12.82
N GLY A 75 3.24 24.56 -12.12
CA GLY A 75 3.34 25.89 -12.73
C GLY A 75 2.06 26.41 -13.41
N LEU A 76 0.98 25.61 -13.47
CA LEU A 76 -0.24 25.95 -14.22
C LEU A 76 -1.49 26.04 -13.34
N LEU A 77 -1.74 25.06 -12.46
CA LEU A 77 -2.97 24.99 -11.68
C LEU A 77 -2.65 24.63 -10.22
N LYS A 78 -3.10 25.48 -9.29
CA LYS A 78 -2.94 25.22 -7.86
C LYS A 78 -4.07 24.35 -7.32
N THR A 79 -3.78 23.56 -6.28
CA THR A 79 -4.78 22.72 -5.61
C THR A 79 -5.96 23.51 -5.07
N ALA A 80 -5.73 24.73 -4.58
CA ALA A 80 -6.78 25.61 -4.08
C ALA A 80 -7.77 26.08 -5.18
N GLU A 81 -7.33 26.10 -6.43
CA GLU A 81 -8.13 26.52 -7.59
C GLU A 81 -8.90 25.35 -8.23
N GLY A 82 -8.58 24.10 -7.84
CA GLY A 82 -9.19 22.89 -8.40
C GLY A 82 -10.54 22.50 -7.81
N ILE A 83 -11.10 23.29 -6.89
CA ILE A 83 -12.37 22.98 -6.23
C ILE A 83 -13.54 23.42 -7.12
N SER A 84 -14.55 22.54 -7.28
CA SER A 84 -15.74 22.87 -8.07
C SER A 84 -16.57 23.97 -7.39
N PRO A 85 -16.87 25.09 -8.06
CA PRO A 85 -17.62 26.20 -7.48
C PRO A 85 -19.13 25.93 -7.38
N THR A 86 -19.64 24.94 -8.12
CA THR A 86 -21.08 24.65 -8.21
C THR A 86 -21.56 23.59 -7.22
N VAL A 87 -20.63 22.90 -6.54
CA VAL A 87 -20.95 21.80 -5.64
C VAL A 87 -20.88 22.29 -4.20
N SER A 88 -21.99 22.16 -3.47
CA SER A 88 -22.03 22.44 -2.04
C SER A 88 -21.13 21.47 -1.26
N SER A 89 -20.41 22.00 -0.27
CA SER A 89 -19.58 21.21 0.65
C SER A 89 -20.35 20.09 1.35
N GLY A 90 -21.66 20.27 1.57
CA GLY A 90 -22.53 19.23 2.15
C GLY A 90 -22.70 18.01 1.23
N ASN A 91 -22.84 18.23 -0.07
CA ASN A 91 -22.95 17.14 -1.05
C ASN A 91 -21.62 16.38 -1.19
N THR A 92 -20.49 17.12 -1.17
CA THR A 92 -19.16 16.51 -1.17
C THR A 92 -18.94 15.65 0.07
N LEU A 93 -19.32 16.12 1.26
CA LEU A 93 -19.17 15.34 2.49
C LEU A 93 -20.06 14.09 2.48
N PHE A 94 -21.32 14.22 2.07
CA PHE A 94 -22.26 13.10 2.00
C PHE A 94 -21.75 12.00 1.06
N THR A 95 -21.34 12.37 -0.15
CA THR A 95 -20.80 11.42 -1.13
C THR A 95 -19.48 10.81 -0.68
N LEU A 96 -18.57 11.60 -0.09
CA LEU A 96 -17.32 11.11 0.48
C LEU A 96 -17.58 10.03 1.54
N LEU A 97 -18.47 10.31 2.51
CA LEU A 97 -18.82 9.33 3.54
C LEU A 97 -19.48 8.07 2.94
N GLY A 98 -20.35 8.24 1.94
CA GLY A 98 -20.95 7.13 1.20
C GLY A 98 -19.90 6.23 0.54
N PHE A 99 -18.96 6.81 -0.21
CA PHE A 99 -17.86 6.06 -0.83
C PHE A 99 -16.92 5.44 0.20
N MET A 100 -16.63 6.15 1.30
CA MET A 100 -15.78 5.63 2.37
C MET A 100 -16.41 4.41 3.04
N GLY A 101 -17.72 4.45 3.33
CA GLY A 101 -18.47 3.31 3.86
C GLY A 101 -18.53 2.13 2.87
N LEU A 102 -18.77 2.41 1.59
CA LEU A 102 -18.78 1.39 0.55
C LEU A 102 -17.43 0.68 0.43
N TYR A 103 -16.34 1.42 0.31
CA TYR A 103 -15.00 0.85 0.21
C TYR A 103 -14.57 0.14 1.49
N PHE A 104 -14.99 0.61 2.66
CA PHE A 104 -14.77 -0.09 3.91
C PHE A 104 -15.46 -1.46 3.92
N LEU A 105 -16.74 -1.52 3.54
CA LEU A 105 -17.50 -2.78 3.47
C LEU A 105 -16.87 -3.76 2.47
N LEU A 106 -16.52 -3.28 1.27
CA LEU A 106 -15.84 -4.09 0.26
C LEU A 106 -14.46 -4.58 0.75
N GLY A 107 -13.71 -3.73 1.45
CA GLY A 107 -12.43 -4.10 2.03
C GLY A 107 -12.55 -5.19 3.09
N VAL A 108 -13.53 -5.09 3.98
CA VAL A 108 -13.82 -6.12 5.00
C VAL A 108 -14.22 -7.44 4.33
N LEU A 109 -15.12 -7.39 3.34
CA LEU A 109 -15.53 -8.58 2.59
C LEU A 109 -14.33 -9.24 1.90
N PHE A 110 -13.48 -8.45 1.27
CA PHE A 110 -12.25 -8.94 0.63
C PHE A 110 -11.34 -9.67 1.61
N LEU A 111 -11.06 -9.07 2.78
CA LEU A 111 -10.22 -9.70 3.80
C LEU A 111 -10.80 -11.03 4.31
N ILE A 112 -12.13 -11.10 4.50
CA ILE A 112 -12.81 -12.34 4.89
C ILE A 112 -12.66 -13.41 3.80
N LEU A 113 -12.87 -13.05 2.54
CA LEU A 113 -12.78 -14.00 1.43
C LEU A 113 -11.34 -14.49 1.22
N VAL A 114 -10.36 -13.59 1.25
CA VAL A 114 -8.94 -13.94 1.17
C VAL A 114 -8.54 -14.84 2.33
N GLY A 115 -8.94 -14.51 3.56
CA GLY A 115 -8.70 -15.36 4.73
C GLY A 115 -9.30 -16.76 4.59
N LYS A 116 -10.53 -16.87 4.09
CA LYS A 116 -11.19 -18.15 3.79
C LYS A 116 -10.43 -18.96 2.73
N ILE A 117 -9.97 -18.32 1.65
CA ILE A 117 -9.24 -18.98 0.57
C ILE A 117 -7.87 -19.47 1.06
N ILE A 118 -7.14 -18.63 1.79
CA ILE A 118 -5.83 -18.99 2.36
C ILE A 118 -5.99 -20.17 3.34
N ALA A 119 -7.02 -20.16 4.19
CA ALA A 119 -7.28 -21.23 5.14
C ALA A 119 -7.74 -22.55 4.47
N LYS A 120 -8.49 -22.47 3.36
CA LYS A 120 -8.87 -23.65 2.56
C LYS A 120 -7.64 -24.34 1.96
N GLY A 121 -6.59 -23.59 1.66
CA GLY A 121 -5.39 -24.10 1.00
C GLY A 121 -5.66 -24.54 -0.45
N PRO A 122 -4.64 -24.99 -1.17
CA PRO A 122 -4.83 -25.55 -2.51
C PRO A 122 -5.69 -26.82 -2.43
N GLU A 123 -6.66 -26.95 -3.33
CA GLU A 123 -7.33 -28.24 -3.53
C GLU A 123 -6.28 -29.26 -3.97
N ASN A 124 -6.25 -30.43 -3.32
CA ASN A 124 -5.41 -31.55 -3.74
C ASN A 124 -5.90 -32.02 -5.12
N LEU A 125 -5.40 -31.40 -6.19
CA LEU A 125 -5.42 -31.98 -7.52
C LEU A 125 -4.51 -33.21 -7.45
N LYS A 126 -5.16 -34.37 -7.30
CA LYS A 126 -4.53 -35.69 -7.43
C LYS A 126 -3.84 -35.82 -8.78
#